data_AF-A0A3A0A4H1-F1
#
_entry.id   AF-A0A3A0A4H1-F1
#
_cell.length_a   1.000
_cell.length_b   1.000
_cell.length_c   1.000
_cell.angle_alpha   90.00
_cell.angle_beta   90.00
_cell.angle_gamma   90.00
#
_symmetry.space_group_name_H-M   'P 1'
#
loop_
_entity.id
_entity.type
_entity.pdbx_description
1 polymer ?
#
loop_
_entity_poly.entity_id
_entity_poly.type
_entity_poly.pdbx_seq_one_letter_code
_entity_poly.pdbx_strand_id
1 'polypeptide(L)' 'RERNVLKGAPHTAQVVSADVWDRPYSRQAAAYPDAWSREFKFWPAVGRIDSVYGDRHLICTCPPVEAYA' A
#
# COMPACT_ATOMS: atom_id res chain seq x y z
N ARG A 1 1.43 14.83 -12.59
CA ARG A 1 1.51 13.51 -13.27
C ARG A 1 2.07 12.41 -12.37
N GLU A 2 2.94 12.69 -11.39
CA GLU A 2 3.49 11.65 -10.49
C GLU A 2 2.69 11.41 -9.20
N ARG A 3 2.24 12.46 -8.50
CA ARG A 3 1.41 12.32 -7.30
C ARG A 3 -0.06 12.10 -7.68
N ASN A 4 -0.45 10.86 -7.98
CA ASN A 4 -1.82 10.50 -8.31
C ASN A 4 -2.23 9.15 -7.70
N VAL A 5 -3.51 8.78 -7.84
CA VAL A 5 -4.08 7.57 -7.23
C VAL A 5 -3.44 6.30 -7.80
N LEU A 6 -3.22 6.23 -9.12
CA LEU A 6 -2.64 5.06 -9.80
C LEU A 6 -1.18 4.81 -9.39
N LYS A 7 -0.39 5.89 -9.28
CA LYS A 7 1.02 5.80 -8.86
C LYS A 7 1.17 5.58 -7.36
N GLY A 8 0.20 6.04 -6.57
CA GLY A 8 0.14 5.79 -5.13
C GLY A 8 -0.45 4.43 -4.72
N ALA A 9 -1.03 3.68 -5.66
CA ALA A 9 -1.61 2.37 -5.40
C ALA A 9 -0.54 1.27 -5.22
N PRO A 10 -0.85 0.19 -4.47
CA PRO A 10 -2.08 -0.01 -3.69
C PRO A 10 -2.07 0.78 -2.36
N HIS A 11 -3.25 1.08 -1.83
CA HIS A 11 -3.43 1.80 -0.55
C HIS A 11 -3.88 0.82 0.55
N THR A 12 -3.02 0.60 1.54
CA THR A 12 -3.32 -0.26 2.70
C THR A 12 -4.26 0.44 3.68
N ALA A 13 -4.90 -0.32 4.56
CA ALA A 13 -5.74 0.23 5.63
C ALA A 13 -4.96 1.26 6.48
N GLN A 14 -3.74 0.91 6.87
CA GLN A 14 -2.85 1.75 7.67
C GLN A 14 -2.52 3.08 6.99
N VAL A 15 -2.24 3.07 5.68
CA VAL A 15 -1.94 4.31 4.93
C VAL A 15 -3.18 5.21 4.86
N VAL A 16 -4.36 4.62 4.69
CA VAL A 16 -5.62 5.37 4.59
C VAL A 16 -6.04 5.94 5.95
N SER A 17 -5.82 5.18 7.03
CA SER A 17 -6.19 5.57 8.40
C SER A 17 -5.14 6.41 9.13
N ALA A 18 -3.99 6.70 8.52
CA ALA A 18 -2.96 7.55 9.11
C ALA A 18 -3.49 8.95 9.42
N ASP A 19 -3.02 9.58 10.50
CA ASP A 19 -3.46 10.91 10.93
C ASP A 19 -3.20 11.98 9.85
N VAL A 20 -2.00 11.95 9.27
CA VAL A 20 -1.56 12.90 8.24
C VAL A 20 -1.78 12.32 6.84
N TRP A 21 -2.24 13.18 5.92
CA TRP A 21 -2.45 12.82 4.52
C TRP A 21 -1.90 13.88 3.57
N ASP A 22 -0.64 13.71 3.17
CA ASP A 22 0.04 14.55 2.19
C ASP A 22 -0.06 13.94 0.77
N ARG A 23 -1.29 13.81 0.27
CA ARG A 23 -1.54 13.38 -1.11
C ARG A 23 -2.53 14.34 -1.76
N PRO A 24 -2.36 14.70 -3.04
CA PRO A 24 -3.20 15.69 -3.73
C PRO A 24 -4.54 15.08 -4.22
N TYR A 25 -5.02 14.04 -3.55
CA TYR A 25 -6.27 13.34 -3.80
C TYR A 25 -6.80 12.82 -2.47
N SER A 26 -8.11 12.59 -2.35
CA SER A 26 -8.70 12.21 -1.06
C SER A 26 -8.40 10.74 -0.68
N ARG A 27 -8.45 10.45 0.63
CA ARG A 27 -8.46 9.08 1.16
C ARG A 27 -9.58 8.23 0.55
N GLN A 28 -10.74 8.85 0.31
CA GLN A 28 -11.88 8.19 -0.32
C GLN A 28 -11.61 7.80 -1.77
N ALA A 29 -10.97 8.66 -2.57
CA ALA A 29 -10.59 8.30 -3.93
C ALA A 29 -9.56 7.15 -3.98
N ALA A 30 -8.74 7.02 -2.93
CA ALA A 30 -7.77 5.95 -2.79
C ALA A 30 -8.40 4.61 -2.34
N ALA A 31 -9.25 4.66 -1.31
CA ALA A 31 -9.80 3.47 -0.66
C ALA A 31 -11.12 2.99 -1.28
N TYR A 32 -11.95 3.91 -1.77
CA TYR A 32 -13.32 3.65 -2.20
C TYR A 32 -13.63 4.26 -3.57
N PRO A 33 -12.91 3.84 -4.63
CA PRO A 33 -13.09 4.42 -5.98
C PRO A 33 -14.44 4.05 -6.61
N ASP A 34 -15.10 2.98 -6.14
CA ASP A 34 -16.38 2.50 -6.66
C ASP A 34 -17.36 2.18 -5.51
N ALA A 35 -18.67 2.13 -5.77
CA ALA A 35 -19.70 1.89 -4.77
C ALA A 35 -19.55 0.52 -4.09
N TRP A 36 -19.27 -0.54 -4.85
CA TRP A 36 -19.14 -1.90 -4.30
C TRP A 36 -18.00 -2.01 -3.28
N SER A 37 -16.94 -1.22 -3.46
CA SER A 37 -15.77 -1.24 -2.56
C SER A 37 -16.08 -0.71 -1.15
N ARG A 38 -17.23 -0.04 -0.97
CA ARG A 38 -17.74 0.40 0.34
C ARG A 38 -18.56 -0.66 1.05
N GLU A 39 -19.27 -1.47 0.27
CA GLU A 39 -20.08 -2.57 0.79
C GLU A 39 -19.18 -3.72 1.24
N PHE A 40 -18.22 -4.09 0.39
CA PHE A 40 -17.22 -5.09 0.71
C PHE A 40 -15.82 -4.61 0.34
N LYS A 41 -15.06 -4.20 1.36
CA LYS A 41 -13.71 -3.68 1.19
C LYS A 41 -12.66 -4.77 1.36
N PHE A 42 -12.05 -5.20 0.26
CA PHE A 42 -10.79 -5.94 0.31
C PHE A 42 -9.63 -4.96 0.53
N TRP A 43 -8.82 -5.22 1.55
CA TRP A 43 -7.66 -4.40 1.89
C TRP A 43 -6.37 -5.04 1.36
N PRO A 44 -5.57 -4.29 0.58
CA PRO A 44 -4.19 -4.69 0.31
C PRO A 44 -3.40 -4.77 1.62
N ALA A 45 -2.72 -5.89 1.85
CA ALA A 45 -1.94 -6.12 3.07
C ALA A 45 -0.66 -5.27 3.13
N VAL A 46 -0.07 -4.98 1.96
CA VAL A 46 1.17 -4.22 1.84
C VAL A 46 1.06 -3.16 0.74
N GLY A 47 1.96 -2.17 0.79
CA GLY A 47 2.13 -1.19 -0.28
C GLY A 47 2.75 -1.80 -1.55
N ARG A 48 3.15 -0.94 -2.48
CA ARG A 48 3.84 -1.39 -3.70
C ARG A 48 5.19 -2.01 -3.34
N ILE A 49 5.43 -3.22 -3.84
CA ILE A 49 6.69 -3.96 -3.65
C ILE A 49 7.82 -3.30 -4.47
N ASP A 50 9.00 -3.20 -3.87
CA ASP A 50 10.23 -2.85 -4.59
C ASP A 50 10.88 -4.11 -5.15
N SER A 51 10.64 -4.37 -6.43
CA SER A 51 11.19 -5.54 -7.13
C SER A 51 12.71 -5.45 -7.31
N VAL A 52 13.24 -4.27 -7.61
CA VAL A 52 14.68 -4.12 -7.91
C VAL A 52 15.53 -4.33 -6.66
N TYR A 53 15.04 -3.89 -5.50
CA TYR A 53 15.69 -4.20 -4.23
C TYR A 53 15.73 -5.70 -3.98
N GLY A 54 14.62 -6.41 -4.21
CA GLY A 54 14.53 -7.86 -4.05
C GLY A 54 15.50 -8.62 -4.96
N ASP A 55 15.59 -8.23 -6.23
CA ASP A 55 16.50 -8.86 -7.20
C ASP A 55 17.98 -8.65 -6.83
N ARG A 56 18.32 -7.53 -6.18
CA ARG A 56 19.69 -7.21 -5.73
C ARG A 56 20.05 -7.83 -4.38
N HIS A 57 19.06 -8.20 -3.57
CA HIS A 57 19.23 -8.75 -2.21
C HIS A 57 18.43 -10.04 -2.06
N LEU A 58 18.85 -11.09 -2.76
CA LEU A 58 18.12 -12.35 -2.80
C LEU A 58 18.07 -13.03 -1.43
N ILE A 59 16.89 -13.03 -0.82
CA ILE A 59 16.55 -13.77 0.40
C ILE A 59 15.43 -14.75 0.04
N CYS A 60 15.75 -16.04 -0.06
CA CYS A 60 14.83 -17.09 -0.47
C CYS A 60 14.47 -18.08 0.65
N THR A 61 14.86 -17.77 1.89
CA THR A 61 14.49 -18.49 3.10
C THR A 61 13.90 -17.51 4.11
N CYS A 62 13.17 -18.02 5.09
CA CYS A 62 12.65 -17.17 6.16
C CYS A 62 13.82 -16.52 6.91
N PRO A 63 13.87 -15.18 7.03
CA PRO A 63 14.78 -14.53 7.95
C PRO A 63 14.46 -14.91 9.41
N PRO A 64 15.42 -14.71 10.33
CA PRO A 64 15.20 -14.93 11.76
C PRO A 64 14.01 -14.12 12.28
N VAL A 65 13.32 -14.62 13.32
CA VAL A 65 12.10 -13.99 13.85
C VAL A 65 12.37 -12.55 14.31
N GLU A 66 13.57 -12.31 14.82
CA GLU A 66 14.08 -11.01 15.27
C GLU A 66 14.12 -9.96 14.15
N ALA A 67 14.15 -10.39 12.88
CA ALA A 67 14.14 -9.47 11.74
C ALA A 67 12.74 -8.89 11.44
N TYR A 68 11.68 -9.40 12.06
CA TYR A 68 10.29 -8.93 11.89
C TYR A 68 9.80 -8.04 13.04
N ALA A 69 10.63 -7.81 14.06
CA ALA A 69 10.31 -7.02 15.25
C ALA A 69 10.48 -5.51 15.03
#